data_AF-A0A849RS53-F1
#
_entry.id   AF-A0A849RS53-F1
#
_cell.length_a   1.000
_cell.length_b   1.000
_cell.length_c   1.000
_cell.angle_alpha   90.00
_cell.angle_beta   90.00
_cell.angle_gamma   90.00
#
_symmetry.space_group_name_H-M   'P 1'
#
loop_
_entity.id
_entity.type
_entity.pdbx_description
1 polymer ?
#
loop_
_entity_poly.entity_id
_entity_poly.type
_entity_poly.pdbx_seq_one_letter_code
_entity_poly.pdbx_strand_id
1 'polypeptide(L)'
;MEQPDSRIGFVGVGRMGANMARRLRDRGETIVAVYDRDRTSATMLASELGCDAAESPARVAELVDIVFTVVSDDTAMRQIFSATDTESLLPHAKNRLFVNCATLSPAVHIEVQSLVTQRGGQSLEACMASSITQARQGTLYLMCSGRETVFESAKPLLEKLSAHLRYIGSAGEAAKVKALVNMVMNCNTAALAEGLGLGASLGLDLTLLREVFAQTGAASRVLETDGEDMQNRAHDCYFSAAHAGKDSGIALALAETAGVTVPLAQATYDQYQRLVMLGKGELDKSAISELTFKDRERWHEIGSPFLKGELWPLTGREVGPDLLLVLIETAEEGHKTVEGP
;
A
#
# COMPACT_ATOMS: atom_id res chain seq x y z
N MET A 1 6.41 -20.83 32.94
CA MET A 1 4.95 -20.66 32.98
C MET A 1 4.54 -20.43 31.54
N GLU A 2 3.92 -21.42 30.89
CA GLU A 2 3.36 -21.23 29.55
C GLU A 2 2.36 -20.08 29.62
N GLN A 3 2.49 -19.11 28.69
CA GLN A 3 1.43 -18.12 28.52
C GLN A 3 0.15 -18.88 28.18
N PRO A 4 -1.02 -18.51 28.74
CA PRO A 4 -2.28 -19.12 28.33
C PRO A 4 -2.42 -18.98 26.81
N ASP A 5 -2.84 -20.04 26.13
CA ASP A 5 -3.10 -20.04 24.69
C ASP A 5 -4.10 -18.91 24.38
N SER A 6 -3.60 -17.83 23.78
CA SER A 6 -4.44 -16.69 23.45
C SER A 6 -5.42 -17.10 22.36
N ARG A 7 -6.70 -16.79 22.55
CA ARG A 7 -7.73 -17.08 21.56
C ARG A 7 -7.68 -15.99 20.50
N ILE A 8 -7.48 -16.38 19.24
CA ILE A 8 -7.28 -15.44 18.12
C ILE A 8 -8.47 -15.47 17.18
N GLY A 9 -8.91 -14.29 16.76
CA GLY A 9 -9.89 -14.11 15.71
C GLY A 9 -9.37 -13.25 14.56
N PHE A 10 -9.96 -13.42 13.37
CA PHE A 10 -9.66 -12.61 12.19
C PHE A 10 -10.92 -11.95 11.64
N VAL A 11 -10.82 -10.67 11.31
CA VAL A 11 -11.82 -9.90 10.55
C VAL A 11 -11.18 -9.42 9.25
N GLY A 12 -11.66 -9.93 8.13
CA GLY A 12 -11.00 -9.83 6.84
C GLY A 12 -10.10 -11.05 6.62
N VAL A 13 -10.58 -12.00 5.84
CA VAL A 13 -9.88 -13.22 5.46
C VAL A 13 -9.81 -13.41 3.94
N GLY A 14 -9.64 -12.30 3.22
CA GLY A 14 -9.10 -12.31 1.88
C GLY A 14 -7.69 -12.91 1.81
N ARG A 15 -7.01 -12.75 0.67
CA ARG A 15 -5.71 -13.39 0.38
C ARG A 15 -4.67 -13.24 1.49
N MET A 16 -4.52 -12.05 2.07
CA MET A 16 -3.57 -11.80 3.16
C MET A 16 -4.03 -12.40 4.49
N GLY A 17 -5.23 -12.04 4.96
CA GLY A 17 -5.75 -12.46 6.27
C GLY A 17 -5.86 -13.98 6.41
N ALA A 18 -6.31 -14.68 5.37
CA ALA A 18 -6.37 -16.14 5.38
C ALA A 18 -4.99 -16.78 5.56
N ASN A 19 -3.97 -16.28 4.86
CA ASN A 19 -2.61 -16.83 4.96
C ASN A 19 -1.94 -16.53 6.31
N MET A 20 -2.24 -15.37 6.91
CA MET A 20 -1.82 -15.05 8.28
C MET A 20 -2.48 -15.99 9.29
N ALA A 21 -3.79 -16.24 9.19
CA ALA A 21 -4.51 -17.15 10.08
C ALA A 21 -3.96 -18.57 9.99
N ARG A 22 -3.75 -19.08 8.77
CA ARG A 22 -3.11 -20.38 8.54
C ARG A 22 -1.70 -20.43 9.15
N ARG A 23 -0.91 -19.36 9.02
CA ARG A 23 0.45 -19.31 9.56
C ARG A 23 0.44 -19.41 11.07
N LEU A 24 -0.43 -18.65 11.74
CA LEU A 24 -0.57 -18.71 13.20
C LEU A 24 -1.02 -20.11 13.66
N ARG A 25 -1.99 -20.73 12.98
CA ARG A 25 -2.40 -22.12 13.25
C ARG A 25 -1.21 -23.09 13.17
N ASP A 26 -0.38 -23.01 12.13
CA ASP A 26 0.79 -23.90 11.99
C ASP A 26 1.86 -23.65 13.07
N ARG A 27 1.81 -22.49 13.75
CA ARG A 27 2.68 -22.14 14.87
C ARG A 27 2.07 -22.50 16.24
N GLY A 28 1.00 -23.28 16.23
CA GLY A 28 0.32 -23.78 17.43
C GLY A 28 -0.67 -22.79 18.05
N GLU A 29 -0.97 -21.66 17.40
CA GLU A 29 -1.95 -20.73 17.93
C GLU A 29 -3.39 -21.20 17.71
N THR A 30 -4.27 -20.87 18.65
CA THR A 30 -5.69 -21.23 18.57
C THR A 30 -6.47 -20.16 17.82
N ILE A 31 -6.82 -20.44 16.56
CA ILE A 31 -7.76 -19.62 15.78
C ILE A 31 -9.19 -20.07 16.14
N VAL A 32 -9.98 -19.18 16.71
CA VAL A 32 -11.32 -19.50 17.24
C VAL A 32 -12.43 -19.05 16.31
N ALA A 33 -12.28 -17.90 15.66
CA ALA A 33 -13.31 -17.35 14.79
C ALA A 33 -12.72 -16.52 13.65
N VAL A 34 -13.35 -16.61 12.48
CA VAL A 34 -13.02 -15.78 11.32
C VAL A 34 -14.28 -15.14 10.75
N TYR A 35 -14.14 -13.94 10.22
CA TYR A 35 -15.20 -13.21 9.53
C TYR A 35 -14.66 -12.58 8.24
N ASP A 36 -15.47 -12.63 7.19
CA ASP A 36 -15.34 -11.80 6.00
C ASP A 36 -16.74 -11.43 5.49
N ARG A 37 -16.82 -10.34 4.72
CA ARG A 37 -18.02 -9.97 3.95
C ARG A 37 -18.31 -11.02 2.89
N ASP A 38 -17.26 -11.53 2.24
CA ASP A 38 -17.39 -12.72 1.43
C ASP A 38 -17.53 -13.96 2.33
N ARG A 39 -18.78 -14.33 2.58
CA ARG A 39 -19.14 -15.49 3.40
C ARG A 39 -18.58 -16.81 2.88
N THR A 40 -18.32 -16.91 1.58
CA THR A 40 -17.71 -18.11 0.99
C THR A 40 -16.28 -18.25 1.47
N SER A 41 -15.48 -17.18 1.37
CA SER A 41 -14.11 -17.16 1.87
C SER A 41 -14.01 -17.45 3.37
N ALA A 42 -14.89 -16.85 4.18
CA ALA A 42 -14.93 -17.09 5.64
C ALA A 42 -15.26 -18.56 5.97
N THR A 43 -16.31 -19.12 5.37
CA THR A 43 -16.74 -20.50 5.63
C THR A 43 -15.68 -21.52 5.19
N MET A 44 -15.06 -21.33 4.03
CA MET A 44 -14.00 -22.22 3.55
C MET A 44 -12.80 -22.23 4.50
N LEU A 45 -12.32 -21.05 4.91
CA LEU A 45 -11.19 -20.95 5.83
C LEU A 45 -11.55 -21.51 7.21
N ALA A 46 -12.74 -21.20 7.73
CA ALA A 46 -13.19 -21.72 9.03
C ALA A 46 -13.20 -23.25 9.06
N SER A 47 -13.74 -23.88 8.00
CA SER A 47 -13.72 -25.33 7.82
C SER A 47 -12.28 -25.89 7.78
N GLU A 48 -11.38 -25.23 7.04
CA GLU A 48 -9.97 -25.62 6.97
C GLU A 48 -9.23 -25.50 8.32
N LEU A 49 -9.52 -24.44 9.09
CA LEU A 49 -8.87 -24.17 10.36
C LEU A 49 -9.54 -24.90 11.54
N GLY A 50 -10.74 -25.45 11.35
CA GLY A 50 -11.53 -26.05 12.43
C GLY A 50 -12.08 -25.02 13.43
N CYS A 51 -12.44 -23.82 12.96
CA CYS A 51 -12.89 -22.70 13.79
C CYS A 51 -14.27 -22.16 13.38
N ASP A 52 -14.79 -21.16 14.10
CA ASP A 52 -16.10 -20.57 13.84
C ASP A 52 -16.08 -19.62 12.62
N ALA A 53 -17.05 -19.76 11.71
CA ALA A 53 -17.31 -18.81 10.64
C ALA A 53 -18.29 -17.74 11.15
N ALA A 54 -17.83 -16.87 12.04
CA ALA A 54 -18.65 -15.87 12.72
C ALA A 54 -19.50 -15.05 11.74
N GLU A 55 -20.75 -14.74 12.11
CA GLU A 55 -21.70 -14.00 11.25
C GLU A 55 -21.48 -12.48 11.27
N SER A 56 -20.75 -11.96 12.25
CA SER A 56 -20.41 -10.55 12.39
C SER A 56 -19.04 -10.31 13.02
N PRO A 57 -18.43 -9.12 12.84
CA PRO A 57 -17.25 -8.72 13.59
C PRO A 57 -17.46 -8.78 15.12
N ALA A 58 -18.63 -8.37 15.61
CA ALA A 58 -18.98 -8.47 17.03
C ALA A 58 -18.80 -9.90 17.57
N ARG A 59 -19.32 -10.89 16.83
CA ARG A 59 -19.20 -12.30 17.21
C ARG A 59 -17.75 -12.78 17.27
N VAL A 60 -16.89 -12.31 16.37
CA VAL A 60 -15.44 -12.59 16.46
C VAL A 60 -14.88 -12.04 17.76
N ALA A 61 -15.11 -10.75 18.05
CA ALA A 61 -14.59 -10.12 19.27
C ALA A 61 -15.16 -10.74 20.56
N GLU A 62 -16.41 -11.20 20.56
CA GLU A 62 -17.01 -11.90 21.70
C GLU A 62 -16.19 -13.15 22.09
N LEU A 63 -15.74 -13.90 21.09
CA LEU A 63 -15.14 -15.22 21.24
C LEU A 63 -13.64 -15.24 21.52
N VAL A 64 -12.94 -14.11 21.39
CA VAL A 64 -11.47 -14.11 21.33
C VAL A 64 -10.85 -13.03 22.21
N ASP A 65 -9.56 -13.20 22.51
CA ASP A 65 -8.76 -12.24 23.27
C ASP A 65 -8.04 -11.26 22.34
N ILE A 66 -7.63 -11.74 21.15
CA ILE A 66 -6.89 -10.99 20.15
C ILE A 66 -7.63 -11.04 18.81
N VAL A 67 -7.91 -9.88 18.21
CA VAL A 67 -8.52 -9.77 16.88
C VAL A 67 -7.52 -9.15 15.90
N PHE A 68 -7.18 -9.88 14.85
CA PHE A 68 -6.49 -9.30 13.69
C PHE A 68 -7.51 -8.72 12.71
N THR A 69 -7.26 -7.51 12.21
CA THR A 69 -8.08 -6.90 11.16
C THR A 69 -7.26 -6.71 9.88
N VAL A 70 -7.77 -7.23 8.76
CA VAL A 70 -7.12 -7.18 7.45
C VAL A 70 -8.15 -6.77 6.39
N VAL A 71 -8.46 -5.48 6.36
CA VAL A 71 -9.51 -4.87 5.51
C VAL A 71 -8.94 -3.97 4.41
N SER A 72 -9.78 -3.58 3.46
CA SER A 72 -9.36 -2.90 2.22
C SER A 72 -8.93 -1.44 2.40
N ASP A 73 -9.68 -0.69 3.22
CA ASP A 73 -9.61 0.77 3.25
C ASP A 73 -10.19 1.37 4.55
N ASP A 74 -10.08 2.70 4.65
CA ASP A 74 -10.55 3.51 5.77
C ASP A 74 -12.04 3.34 6.05
N THR A 75 -12.87 3.18 5.01
CA THR A 75 -14.32 3.02 5.16
C THR A 75 -14.63 1.66 5.76
N ALA A 76 -14.02 0.60 5.26
CA ALA A 76 -14.16 -0.75 5.80
C ALA A 76 -13.71 -0.81 7.27
N MET A 77 -12.59 -0.15 7.61
CA MET A 77 -12.11 -0.07 9.00
C MET A 77 -13.09 0.66 9.92
N ARG A 78 -13.59 1.84 9.50
CA ARG A 78 -14.60 2.60 10.26
C ARG A 78 -15.88 1.80 10.46
N GLN A 79 -16.30 1.00 9.49
CA GLN A 79 -17.50 0.16 9.60
C GLN A 79 -17.32 -0.93 10.66
N ILE A 80 -16.20 -1.67 10.65
CA ILE A 80 -15.97 -2.73 11.64
C ILE A 80 -15.67 -2.18 13.04
N PHE A 81 -15.35 -0.89 13.18
CA PHE A 81 -15.22 -0.19 14.47
C PHE A 81 -16.29 0.91 14.67
N SER A 82 -17.48 0.73 14.08
CA SER A 82 -18.56 1.72 14.20
C SER A 82 -19.04 1.85 15.65
N ALA A 83 -19.10 3.09 16.18
CA ALA A 83 -19.54 3.34 17.55
C ALA A 83 -21.04 3.10 17.79
N THR A 84 -21.84 3.08 16.72
CA THR A 84 -23.31 2.97 16.77
C THR A 84 -23.82 1.60 16.30
N ASP A 85 -22.97 0.78 15.69
CA ASP A 85 -23.34 -0.54 15.18
C ASP A 85 -23.03 -1.62 16.21
N THR A 86 -24.06 -2.36 16.63
CA THR A 86 -23.93 -3.46 17.60
C THR A 86 -23.23 -4.68 17.02
N GLU A 87 -23.16 -4.81 15.69
CA GLU A 87 -22.45 -5.88 15.01
C GLU A 87 -20.97 -5.55 14.73
N SER A 88 -20.51 -4.36 15.11
CA SER A 88 -19.10 -3.96 15.03
C SER A 88 -18.24 -4.62 16.11
N LEU A 89 -16.93 -4.38 16.08
CA LEU A 89 -15.98 -4.88 17.08
C LEU A 89 -16.05 -4.16 18.43
N LEU A 90 -16.54 -2.92 18.45
CA LEU A 90 -16.49 -2.06 19.64
C LEU A 90 -17.33 -2.51 20.85
N PRO A 91 -18.54 -3.09 20.70
CA PRO A 91 -19.35 -3.57 21.81
C PRO A 91 -18.62 -4.55 22.72
N HIS A 92 -17.73 -5.37 22.15
CA HIS A 92 -16.96 -6.36 22.88
C HIS A 92 -15.52 -5.92 23.19
N ALA A 93 -15.09 -4.70 22.86
CA ALA A 93 -13.68 -4.31 22.91
C ALA A 93 -12.97 -4.43 24.27
N LYS A 94 -13.71 -4.40 25.39
CA LYS A 94 -13.13 -4.46 26.74
C LYS A 94 -12.20 -5.66 26.91
N ASN A 95 -10.99 -5.40 27.41
CA ASN A 95 -9.93 -6.38 27.66
C ASN A 95 -9.44 -7.17 26.43
N ARG A 96 -9.79 -6.77 25.19
CA ARG A 96 -9.23 -7.37 23.98
C ARG A 96 -8.11 -6.53 23.39
N LEU A 97 -7.23 -7.21 22.65
CA LEU A 97 -6.26 -6.59 21.77
C LEU A 97 -6.74 -6.64 20.32
N PHE A 98 -6.77 -5.49 19.65
CA PHE A 98 -7.01 -5.37 18.22
C PHE A 98 -5.69 -5.08 17.51
N VAL A 99 -5.27 -5.96 16.62
CA VAL A 99 -4.07 -5.79 15.78
C VAL A 99 -4.53 -5.42 14.36
N ASN A 100 -4.35 -4.15 14.00
CA ASN A 100 -4.83 -3.60 12.75
C ASN A 100 -3.76 -3.62 11.67
N CYS A 101 -3.90 -4.52 10.69
CA CYS A 101 -2.87 -4.79 9.68
C CYS A 101 -3.16 -4.16 8.32
N ALA A 102 -4.31 -3.51 8.15
CA ALA A 102 -4.68 -2.82 6.91
C ALA A 102 -3.75 -1.62 6.62
N THR A 103 -3.62 -1.26 5.34
CA THR A 103 -2.97 -0.01 4.93
C THR A 103 -4.02 1.09 4.85
N LEU A 104 -4.03 1.97 5.84
CA LEU A 104 -5.03 3.01 6.07
C LEU A 104 -4.38 4.38 6.21
N SER A 105 -5.19 5.45 6.22
CA SER A 105 -4.68 6.75 6.64
C SER A 105 -4.25 6.75 8.12
N PRO A 106 -3.22 7.53 8.48
CA PRO A 106 -2.81 7.66 9.88
C PRO A 106 -3.93 8.11 10.81
N ALA A 107 -4.84 8.97 10.33
CA ALA A 107 -5.97 9.47 11.09
C ALA A 107 -6.92 8.34 11.53
N VAL A 108 -7.18 7.35 10.67
CA VAL A 108 -8.04 6.21 11.02
C VAL A 108 -7.40 5.32 12.07
N HIS A 109 -6.08 5.10 12.03
CA HIS A 109 -5.39 4.36 13.10
C HIS A 109 -5.50 5.05 14.47
N ILE A 110 -5.35 6.38 14.50
CA ILE A 110 -5.51 7.18 15.72
C ILE A 110 -6.95 7.12 16.23
N GLU A 111 -7.93 7.27 15.33
CA GLU A 111 -9.36 7.18 15.66
C GLU A 111 -9.74 5.82 16.25
N VAL A 112 -9.37 4.73 15.59
CA VAL A 112 -9.65 3.36 16.05
C VAL A 112 -9.00 3.10 17.41
N GLN A 113 -7.75 3.53 17.60
CA GLN A 113 -7.09 3.39 18.90
C GLN A 113 -7.84 4.13 20.01
N SER A 114 -8.33 5.34 19.74
CA SER A 114 -9.13 6.12 20.68
C SER A 114 -10.44 5.40 21.04
N LEU A 115 -11.20 4.96 20.03
CA LEU A 115 -12.48 4.26 20.22
C LEU A 115 -12.32 2.98 21.03
N VAL A 116 -11.33 2.15 20.68
CA VAL A 116 -11.03 0.90 21.39
C VAL A 116 -10.62 1.17 22.84
N THR A 117 -9.75 2.17 23.07
CA THR A 117 -9.27 2.50 24.43
C THR A 117 -10.40 3.02 25.32
N GLN A 118 -11.31 3.84 24.79
CA GLN A 118 -12.49 4.32 25.51
C GLN A 118 -13.42 3.19 25.97
N ARG A 119 -13.41 2.05 25.27
CA ARG A 119 -14.16 0.83 25.64
C ARG A 119 -13.36 -0.14 26.50
N GLY A 120 -12.17 0.25 26.95
CA GLY A 120 -11.30 -0.58 27.80
C GLY A 120 -10.55 -1.68 27.05
N GLY A 121 -10.45 -1.57 25.73
CA GLY A 121 -9.62 -2.44 24.89
C GLY A 121 -8.22 -1.89 24.65
N GLN A 122 -7.45 -2.61 23.86
CA GLN A 122 -6.11 -2.22 23.40
C GLN A 122 -6.07 -2.30 21.87
N SER A 123 -5.41 -1.33 21.23
CA SER A 123 -5.24 -1.31 19.78
C SER A 123 -3.77 -1.14 19.43
N LEU A 124 -3.31 -1.95 18.49
CA LEU A 124 -1.98 -1.90 17.91
C LEU A 124 -2.12 -1.85 16.38
N GLU A 125 -1.50 -0.86 15.77
CA GLU A 125 -1.30 -0.81 14.33
C GLU A 125 -0.13 -1.70 13.95
N ALA A 126 -0.26 -2.49 12.89
CA ALA A 126 0.75 -3.44 12.41
C ALA A 126 0.77 -3.47 10.88
N CYS A 127 1.10 -2.33 10.26
CA CYS A 127 1.17 -2.19 8.81
C CYS A 127 2.20 -3.16 8.20
N MET A 128 1.84 -3.75 7.04
CA MET A 128 2.66 -4.73 6.34
C MET A 128 3.32 -4.14 5.10
N ALA A 129 4.59 -4.49 4.86
CA ALA A 129 5.28 -4.26 3.59
C ALA A 129 5.78 -5.59 3.02
N SER A 130 4.86 -6.44 2.56
CA SER A 130 5.16 -7.84 2.22
C SER A 130 4.12 -8.47 1.29
N SER A 131 4.46 -9.63 0.73
CA SER A 131 3.61 -10.42 -0.15
C SER A 131 2.75 -11.46 0.58
N ILE A 132 1.79 -12.03 -0.14
CA ILE A 132 0.96 -13.16 0.31
C ILE A 132 1.85 -14.38 0.67
N THR A 133 2.89 -14.63 -0.12
CA THR A 133 3.87 -15.69 0.14
C THR A 133 4.55 -15.49 1.49
N GLN A 134 4.96 -14.25 1.80
CA GLN A 134 5.57 -13.94 3.10
C GLN A 134 4.57 -14.10 4.26
N ALA A 135 3.29 -13.76 4.05
CA ALA A 135 2.25 -14.00 5.06
C ALA A 135 2.13 -15.49 5.41
N ARG A 136 2.08 -16.36 4.39
CA ARG A 136 2.00 -17.81 4.60
C ARG A 136 3.26 -18.38 5.26
N GLN A 137 4.44 -17.87 4.90
CA GLN A 137 5.74 -18.31 5.41
C GLN A 137 6.07 -17.75 6.80
N GLY A 138 5.35 -16.72 7.26
CA GLY A 138 5.66 -16.01 8.50
C GLY A 138 6.92 -15.16 8.41
N THR A 139 7.15 -14.56 7.25
CA THR A 139 8.32 -13.72 6.94
C THR A 139 7.92 -12.29 6.60
N LEU A 140 6.78 -11.83 7.15
CA LEU A 140 6.32 -10.46 6.97
C LEU A 140 7.34 -9.45 7.50
N TYR A 141 7.31 -8.27 6.88
CA TYR A 141 7.86 -7.03 7.40
C TYR A 141 6.71 -6.26 8.05
N LEU A 142 6.70 -6.23 9.38
CA LEU A 142 5.70 -5.56 10.20
C LEU A 142 6.26 -4.27 10.78
N MET A 143 5.55 -3.18 10.51
CA MET A 143 5.75 -1.87 11.12
C MET A 143 4.63 -1.65 12.11
N CYS A 144 4.97 -1.58 13.39
CA CYS A 144 4.02 -1.51 14.48
C CYS A 144 3.99 -0.13 15.13
N SER A 145 2.81 0.30 15.54
CA SER A 145 2.60 1.59 16.18
C SER A 145 1.45 1.53 17.17
N GLY A 146 1.56 2.31 18.25
CA GLY A 146 0.62 2.32 19.35
C GLY A 146 1.34 2.45 20.70
N ARG A 147 0.69 2.05 21.79
CA ARG A 147 1.34 2.03 23.10
C ARG A 147 2.44 0.96 23.12
N GLU A 148 3.65 1.36 23.51
CA GLU A 148 4.82 0.47 23.57
C GLU A 148 4.55 -0.79 24.42
N THR A 149 3.91 -0.65 25.58
CA THR A 149 3.54 -1.80 26.42
C THR A 149 2.62 -2.80 25.73
N VAL A 150 1.74 -2.31 24.84
CA VAL A 150 0.85 -3.17 24.05
C VAL A 150 1.66 -3.87 22.96
N PHE A 151 2.56 -3.16 22.28
CA PHE A 151 3.48 -3.76 21.32
C PHE A 151 4.32 -4.88 21.95
N GLU A 152 4.96 -4.62 23.10
CA GLU A 152 5.77 -5.63 23.79
C GLU A 152 4.96 -6.86 24.22
N SER A 153 3.69 -6.67 24.63
CA SER A 153 2.81 -7.81 24.94
C SER A 153 2.42 -8.63 23.71
N ALA A 154 2.24 -7.98 22.55
CA ALA A 154 1.86 -8.62 21.29
C ALA A 154 3.05 -9.23 20.54
N LYS A 155 4.26 -8.78 20.84
CA LYS A 155 5.50 -9.10 20.13
C LYS A 155 5.73 -10.61 19.94
N PRO A 156 5.58 -11.50 20.95
CA PRO A 156 5.79 -12.94 20.74
C PRO A 156 4.86 -13.55 19.69
N LEU A 157 3.64 -13.02 19.57
CA LEU A 157 2.68 -13.44 18.56
C LEU A 157 3.03 -12.87 17.18
N LEU A 158 3.41 -11.59 17.11
CA LEU A 158 3.78 -10.94 15.85
C LEU A 158 5.06 -11.54 15.24
N GLU A 159 6.02 -11.96 16.07
CA GLU A 159 7.24 -12.66 15.62
C GLU A 159 6.94 -14.00 14.93
N LYS A 160 5.79 -14.63 15.21
CA LYS A 160 5.36 -15.86 14.49
C LYS A 160 4.92 -15.58 13.05
N LEU A 161 4.58 -14.32 12.76
CA LEU A 161 4.15 -13.82 11.45
C LEU A 161 5.26 -13.10 10.67
N SER A 162 6.33 -12.65 11.34
CA SER A 162 7.30 -11.72 10.75
C SER A 162 8.75 -12.20 10.83
N ALA A 163 9.51 -11.94 9.77
CA ALA A 163 10.98 -11.98 9.80
C ALA A 163 11.57 -10.63 10.24
N HIS A 164 10.83 -9.54 10.01
CA HIS A 164 11.21 -8.20 10.41
C HIS A 164 10.06 -7.55 11.16
N LEU A 165 10.29 -7.27 12.44
CA LEU A 165 9.35 -6.58 13.31
C LEU A 165 9.98 -5.27 13.79
N ARG A 166 9.29 -4.15 13.58
CA ARG A 166 9.77 -2.81 13.92
C ARG A 166 8.70 -2.05 14.68
N TYR A 167 9.02 -1.57 15.87
CA TYR A 167 8.21 -0.57 16.54
C TYR A 167 8.60 0.82 16.03
N ILE A 168 7.63 1.58 15.56
CA ILE A 168 7.84 2.88 14.92
C ILE A 168 7.50 4.03 15.89
N GLY A 169 6.44 3.89 16.69
CA GLY A 169 6.04 4.92 17.64
C GLY A 169 4.56 4.87 18.00
N SER A 170 3.96 6.05 18.21
CA SER A 170 2.53 6.20 18.49
C SER A 170 1.65 5.81 17.30
N ALA A 171 0.36 5.58 17.53
CA ALA A 171 -0.59 5.26 16.46
C ALA A 171 -0.54 6.32 15.34
N GLY A 172 -0.63 5.84 14.09
CA GLY A 172 -0.49 6.60 12.86
C GLY A 172 0.94 6.69 12.32
N GLU A 173 1.98 6.45 13.13
CA GLU A 173 3.37 6.58 12.67
C GLU A 173 3.77 5.48 11.68
N ALA A 174 3.36 4.22 11.92
CA ALA A 174 3.62 3.14 10.98
C ALA A 174 2.93 3.36 9.63
N ALA A 175 1.72 3.92 9.60
CA ALA A 175 0.98 4.25 8.40
C ALA A 175 1.66 5.38 7.61
N LYS A 176 2.25 6.38 8.29
CA LYS A 176 3.08 7.41 7.62
C LYS A 176 4.29 6.77 6.93
N VAL A 177 5.04 5.92 7.65
CA VAL A 177 6.19 5.22 7.06
C VAL A 177 5.75 4.33 5.90
N LYS A 178 4.66 3.57 6.06
CA LYS A 178 4.10 2.71 5.02
C LYS A 178 3.66 3.50 3.79
N ALA A 179 3.02 4.65 3.96
CA ALA A 179 2.62 5.53 2.86
C ALA A 179 3.85 6.02 2.08
N LEU A 180 4.94 6.39 2.76
CA LEU A 180 6.19 6.78 2.10
C LEU A 180 6.85 5.63 1.34
N VAL A 181 6.87 4.42 1.93
CA VAL A 181 7.36 3.21 1.26
C VAL A 181 6.59 2.97 -0.04
N ASN A 182 5.26 3.02 0.02
CA ASN A 182 4.43 2.79 -1.15
C ASN A 182 4.50 3.93 -2.17
N MET A 183 4.65 5.19 -1.73
CA MET A 183 4.87 6.35 -2.60
C MET A 183 6.12 6.16 -3.47
N VAL A 184 7.26 5.85 -2.85
CA VAL A 184 8.53 5.66 -3.58
C VAL A 184 8.45 4.43 -4.49
N MET A 185 7.90 3.31 -3.99
CA MET A 185 7.71 2.10 -4.79
C MET A 185 6.84 2.37 -6.03
N ASN A 186 5.73 3.08 -5.87
CA ASN A 186 4.81 3.39 -6.96
C ASN A 186 5.45 4.36 -7.97
N CYS A 187 6.19 5.37 -7.51
CA CYS A 187 6.97 6.24 -8.39
C CYS A 187 8.00 5.45 -9.21
N ASN A 188 8.72 4.52 -8.58
CA ASN A 188 9.66 3.64 -9.28
C ASN A 188 8.94 2.75 -10.31
N THR A 189 7.70 2.34 -10.03
CA THR A 189 6.88 1.53 -10.96
C THR A 189 6.49 2.35 -12.19
N ALA A 190 6.02 3.57 -12.01
CA ALA A 190 5.69 4.48 -13.12
C ALA A 190 6.95 4.83 -13.94
N ALA A 191 8.05 5.21 -13.29
CA ALA A 191 9.30 5.54 -13.96
C ALA A 191 9.87 4.36 -14.76
N LEU A 192 9.80 3.14 -14.21
CA LEU A 192 10.21 1.93 -14.92
C LEU A 192 9.35 1.69 -16.17
N ALA A 193 8.03 1.84 -16.05
CA ALA A 193 7.10 1.69 -17.16
C ALA A 193 7.37 2.69 -18.29
N GLU A 194 7.69 3.94 -17.97
CA GLU A 194 8.09 4.95 -18.96
C GLU A 194 9.44 4.62 -19.61
N GLY A 195 10.45 4.24 -18.81
CA GLY A 195 11.75 3.85 -19.32
C GLY A 195 11.71 2.66 -20.28
N LEU A 196 10.96 1.61 -19.93
CA LEU A 196 10.77 0.44 -20.79
C LEU A 196 9.92 0.76 -22.02
N GLY A 197 8.85 1.55 -21.87
CA GLY A 197 7.99 1.95 -23.00
C GLY A 197 8.72 2.81 -24.03
N LEU A 198 9.58 3.74 -23.58
CA LEU A 198 10.43 4.52 -24.46
C LEU A 198 11.53 3.64 -25.09
N GLY A 199 12.19 2.77 -24.31
CA GLY A 199 13.17 1.82 -24.83
C GLY A 199 12.62 0.95 -25.96
N ALA A 200 11.41 0.42 -25.78
CA ALA A 200 10.69 -0.33 -26.82
C ALA A 200 10.45 0.53 -28.07
N SER A 201 10.02 1.78 -27.89
CA SER A 201 9.76 2.72 -28.99
C SER A 201 11.02 3.10 -29.79
N LEU A 202 12.19 3.03 -29.14
CA LEU A 202 13.50 3.21 -29.76
C LEU A 202 14.04 1.93 -30.41
N GLY A 203 13.31 0.82 -30.34
CA GLY A 203 13.70 -0.46 -30.93
C GLY A 203 14.77 -1.22 -30.13
N LEU A 204 14.93 -0.92 -28.83
CA LEU A 204 15.87 -1.60 -27.95
C LEU A 204 15.31 -2.96 -27.47
N ASP A 205 16.19 -3.93 -27.25
CA ASP A 205 15.86 -5.17 -26.54
C ASP A 205 15.61 -4.85 -25.06
N LEU A 206 14.39 -5.11 -24.59
CA LEU A 206 13.98 -4.83 -23.22
C LEU A 206 14.66 -5.74 -22.20
N THR A 207 15.06 -6.96 -22.59
CA THR A 207 15.79 -7.87 -21.70
C THR A 207 17.16 -7.27 -21.39
N LEU A 208 17.90 -6.89 -22.44
CA LEU A 208 19.18 -6.19 -22.31
C LEU A 208 19.03 -4.88 -21.52
N LEU A 209 17.99 -4.09 -21.80
CA LEU A 209 17.76 -2.82 -21.11
C LEU A 209 17.53 -3.02 -19.60
N ARG A 210 16.72 -4.02 -19.22
CA ARG A 210 16.48 -4.38 -17.82
C ARG A 210 17.75 -4.87 -17.12
N GLU A 211 18.60 -5.66 -17.79
CA GLU A 211 19.89 -6.10 -17.26
C GLU A 211 20.82 -4.92 -16.97
N VAL A 212 20.85 -3.93 -17.87
CA VAL A 212 21.61 -2.68 -17.67
C VAL A 212 21.03 -1.87 -16.50
N PHE A 213 19.70 -1.72 -16.42
CA PHE A 213 19.07 -1.01 -15.29
C PHE A 213 19.40 -1.67 -13.95
N ALA A 214 19.39 -3.01 -13.88
CA ALA A 214 19.67 -3.75 -12.64
C ALA A 214 21.10 -3.55 -12.11
N GLN A 215 22.05 -3.14 -12.95
CA GLN A 215 23.46 -2.96 -12.61
C GLN A 215 23.87 -1.48 -12.46
N THR A 216 22.94 -0.55 -12.59
CA THR A 216 23.22 0.90 -12.61
C THR A 216 22.37 1.64 -11.58
N GLY A 217 22.46 2.97 -11.54
CA GLY A 217 21.63 3.81 -10.67
C GLY A 217 20.12 3.74 -10.96
N ALA A 218 19.72 3.07 -12.06
CA ALA A 218 18.32 2.80 -12.37
C ALA A 218 17.76 1.57 -11.61
N ALA A 219 18.59 0.82 -10.88
CA ALA A 219 18.18 -0.36 -10.15
C ALA A 219 17.14 -0.03 -9.07
N SER A 220 16.09 -0.86 -8.99
CA SER A 220 15.10 -0.78 -7.93
C SER A 220 14.50 -2.16 -7.66
N ARG A 221 13.93 -2.37 -6.48
CA ARG A 221 13.22 -3.63 -6.18
C ARG A 221 12.06 -3.88 -7.15
N VAL A 222 11.44 -2.81 -7.67
CA VAL A 222 10.34 -2.92 -8.65
C VAL A 222 10.83 -3.44 -10.00
N LEU A 223 12.05 -3.11 -10.42
CA LEU A 223 12.63 -3.69 -11.63
C LEU A 223 12.71 -5.23 -11.56
N GLU A 224 13.07 -5.74 -10.40
CA GLU A 224 13.16 -7.19 -10.14
C GLU A 224 11.79 -7.86 -10.10
N THR A 225 10.78 -7.18 -9.55
CA THR A 225 9.44 -7.78 -9.35
C THR A 225 8.51 -7.60 -10.54
N ASP A 226 8.61 -6.49 -11.27
CA ASP A 226 7.60 -6.09 -12.25
C ASP A 226 8.18 -5.90 -13.67
N GLY A 227 9.50 -5.80 -13.82
CA GLY A 227 10.10 -5.47 -15.11
C GLY A 227 9.81 -6.50 -16.20
N GLU A 228 9.77 -7.79 -15.84
CA GLU A 228 9.39 -8.87 -16.76
C GLU A 228 7.92 -8.83 -17.12
N ASP A 229 7.09 -8.59 -16.11
CA ASP A 229 5.64 -8.51 -16.28
C ASP A 229 5.26 -7.35 -17.20
N MET A 230 5.92 -6.20 -17.07
CA MET A 230 5.76 -5.06 -17.97
C MET A 230 6.17 -5.38 -19.41
N GLN A 231 7.31 -6.08 -19.58
CA GLN A 231 7.79 -6.50 -20.90
C GLN A 231 6.83 -7.49 -21.57
N ASN A 232 6.34 -8.47 -20.81
CA ASN A 232 5.54 -9.60 -21.32
C ASN A 232 4.02 -9.38 -21.25
N ARG A 233 3.56 -8.27 -20.66
CA ARG A 233 2.14 -7.97 -20.37
C ARG A 233 1.50 -8.97 -19.40
N ALA A 234 2.29 -9.52 -18.49
CA ALA A 234 1.88 -10.56 -17.54
C ALA A 234 1.46 -9.95 -16.20
N HIS A 235 0.34 -9.22 -16.18
CA HIS A 235 -0.10 -8.44 -15.01
C HIS A 235 -0.96 -9.23 -14.02
N ASP A 236 -0.55 -10.44 -13.67
CA ASP A 236 -1.22 -11.25 -12.66
C ASP A 236 -1.21 -10.52 -11.31
N CYS A 237 -2.41 -10.30 -10.75
CA CYS A 237 -2.57 -9.40 -9.62
C CYS A 237 -1.94 -9.93 -8.32
N TYR A 238 -0.85 -9.31 -7.89
CA TYR A 238 -0.27 -9.44 -6.55
C TYR A 238 -0.50 -8.20 -5.69
N PHE A 239 -0.41 -7.02 -6.30
CA PHE A 239 -0.78 -5.75 -5.69
C PHE A 239 -1.51 -4.89 -6.73
N SER A 240 -2.84 -4.81 -6.62
CA SER A 240 -3.68 -4.24 -7.67
C SER A 240 -3.38 -2.77 -7.95
N ALA A 241 -3.55 -2.35 -9.21
CA ALA A 241 -3.44 -0.95 -9.61
C ALA A 241 -4.41 -0.04 -8.83
N ALA A 242 -5.61 -0.54 -8.51
CA ALA A 242 -6.56 0.17 -7.65
C ALA A 242 -6.00 0.41 -6.24
N HIS A 243 -5.36 -0.60 -5.63
CA HIS A 243 -4.72 -0.43 -4.33
C HIS A 243 -3.49 0.48 -4.39
N ALA A 244 -2.67 0.39 -5.44
CA ALA A 244 -1.56 1.30 -5.67
C ALA A 244 -2.04 2.76 -5.82
N GLY A 245 -3.12 2.99 -6.55
CA GLY A 245 -3.77 4.30 -6.67
C GLY A 245 -4.28 4.83 -5.33
N LYS A 246 -4.96 4.00 -4.54
CA LYS A 246 -5.43 4.35 -3.18
C LYS A 246 -4.25 4.73 -2.27
N ASP A 247 -3.21 3.92 -2.21
CA ASP A 247 -2.04 4.19 -1.36
C ASP A 247 -1.26 5.44 -1.81
N SER A 248 -1.20 5.70 -3.11
CA SER A 248 -0.64 6.95 -3.63
C SER A 248 -1.44 8.17 -3.16
N GLY A 249 -2.77 8.06 -3.11
CA GLY A 249 -3.64 9.10 -2.57
C GLY A 249 -3.39 9.39 -1.08
N ILE A 250 -3.11 8.36 -0.27
CA ILE A 250 -2.74 8.54 1.15
C ILE A 250 -1.45 9.37 1.26
N ALA A 251 -0.43 9.07 0.45
CA ALA A 251 0.82 9.82 0.46
C ALA A 251 0.63 11.29 0.03
N LEU A 252 -0.21 11.55 -0.98
CA LEU A 252 -0.55 12.91 -1.40
C LEU A 252 -1.24 13.71 -0.29
N ALA A 253 -2.22 13.12 0.41
CA ALA A 253 -2.89 13.77 1.52
C ALA A 253 -1.92 14.11 2.68
N LEU A 254 -0.92 13.25 2.92
CA LEU A 254 0.14 13.53 3.88
C LEU A 254 1.04 14.68 3.43
N ALA A 255 1.39 14.73 2.14
CA ALA A 255 2.20 15.80 1.57
C ALA A 255 1.47 17.16 1.64
N GLU A 256 0.17 17.18 1.35
CA GLU A 256 -0.69 18.36 1.49
C GLU A 256 -0.70 18.85 2.95
N THR A 257 -0.94 17.95 3.91
CA THR A 257 -0.93 18.28 5.34
C THR A 257 0.44 18.82 5.80
N ALA A 258 1.53 18.30 5.22
CA ALA A 258 2.89 18.73 5.54
C ALA A 258 3.32 20.02 4.79
N GLY A 259 2.52 20.51 3.83
CA GLY A 259 2.89 21.63 2.97
C GLY A 259 4.06 21.33 2.02
N VAL A 260 4.24 20.07 1.62
CA VAL A 260 5.33 19.62 0.73
C VAL A 260 4.78 19.30 -0.66
N THR A 261 5.42 19.84 -1.69
CA THR A 261 5.08 19.51 -3.08
C THR A 261 5.79 18.24 -3.54
N VAL A 262 5.03 17.26 -4.03
CA VAL A 262 5.51 15.93 -4.44
C VAL A 262 5.14 15.60 -5.90
N PRO A 263 5.80 16.24 -6.89
CA PRO A 263 5.38 16.17 -8.30
C PRO A 263 5.32 14.76 -8.88
N LEU A 264 6.33 13.93 -8.58
CA LEU A 264 6.38 12.55 -9.08
C LEU A 264 5.25 11.68 -8.51
N ALA A 265 4.91 11.89 -7.23
CA ALA A 265 3.82 11.16 -6.60
C ALA A 265 2.46 11.55 -7.19
N GLN A 266 2.26 12.83 -7.51
CA GLN A 266 1.03 13.30 -8.15
C GLN A 266 0.86 12.68 -9.54
N ALA A 267 1.89 12.77 -10.39
CA ALA A 267 1.87 12.17 -11.72
C ALA A 267 1.61 10.65 -11.65
N THR A 268 2.24 9.96 -10.70
CA THR A 268 2.05 8.52 -10.47
C THR A 268 0.61 8.20 -10.05
N TYR A 269 0.03 8.98 -9.13
CA TYR A 269 -1.36 8.82 -8.71
C TYR A 269 -2.31 8.96 -9.90
N ASP A 270 -2.13 9.98 -10.73
CA ASP A 270 -2.98 10.24 -11.90
C ASP A 270 -2.92 9.10 -12.92
N GLN A 271 -1.74 8.50 -13.12
CA GLN A 271 -1.57 7.31 -13.95
C GLN A 271 -2.35 6.09 -13.39
N TYR A 272 -2.32 5.84 -12.07
CA TYR A 272 -3.12 4.75 -11.49
C TYR A 272 -4.62 5.02 -11.55
N GLN A 273 -5.07 6.26 -11.32
CA GLN A 273 -6.48 6.62 -11.50
C GLN A 273 -6.92 6.37 -12.94
N ARG A 274 -6.04 6.67 -13.91
CA ARG A 274 -6.30 6.42 -15.32
C ARG A 274 -6.51 4.94 -15.64
N LEU A 275 -5.63 4.07 -15.13
CA LEU A 275 -5.78 2.62 -15.23
C LEU A 275 -7.12 2.12 -14.68
N VAL A 276 -7.51 2.63 -13.51
CA VAL A 276 -8.80 2.26 -12.89
C VAL A 276 -9.96 2.70 -13.78
N MET A 277 -9.94 3.92 -14.33
CA MET A 277 -10.96 4.40 -15.27
C MET A 277 -11.04 3.57 -16.55
N LEU A 278 -9.95 2.92 -16.96
CA LEU A 278 -9.88 2.00 -18.10
C LEU A 278 -10.36 0.58 -17.77
N GLY A 279 -10.85 0.34 -16.54
CA GLY A 279 -11.31 -0.98 -16.10
C GLY A 279 -10.15 -1.95 -15.78
N LYS A 280 -8.92 -1.45 -15.67
CA LYS A 280 -7.71 -2.24 -15.40
C LYS A 280 -7.27 -2.17 -13.93
N GLY A 281 -8.12 -1.69 -13.04
CA GLY A 281 -7.82 -1.52 -11.61
C GLY A 281 -7.48 -2.82 -10.89
N GLU A 282 -8.03 -3.95 -11.33
CA GLU A 282 -7.81 -5.27 -10.72
C GLU A 282 -6.53 -5.97 -11.21
N LEU A 283 -5.89 -5.47 -12.27
CA LEU A 283 -4.58 -5.96 -12.70
C LEU A 283 -3.51 -5.53 -11.70
N ASP A 284 -2.36 -6.20 -11.74
CA ASP A 284 -1.20 -5.78 -10.95
C ASP A 284 -0.77 -4.33 -11.23
N LYS A 285 -0.14 -3.67 -10.26
CA LYS A 285 0.38 -2.30 -10.42
C LYS A 285 1.35 -2.14 -11.60
N SER A 286 2.00 -3.22 -12.03
CA SER A 286 2.84 -3.26 -13.24
C SER A 286 2.05 -2.94 -14.53
N ALA A 287 0.72 -3.08 -14.52
CA ALA A 287 -0.15 -2.73 -15.62
C ALA A 287 -0.10 -1.23 -15.97
N ILE A 288 0.54 -0.38 -15.16
CA ILE A 288 0.79 1.03 -15.50
C ILE A 288 1.58 1.19 -16.81
N SER A 289 2.37 0.16 -17.18
CA SER A 289 3.02 0.05 -18.49
C SER A 289 2.06 -0.03 -19.68
N GLU A 290 0.80 -0.41 -19.46
CA GLU A 290 -0.22 -0.38 -20.52
C GLU A 290 -0.55 1.03 -21.00
N LEU A 291 -0.18 2.07 -20.23
CA LEU A 291 -0.36 3.48 -20.59
C LEU A 291 0.81 4.06 -21.40
N THR A 292 2.00 3.45 -21.37
CA THR A 292 3.24 4.07 -21.85
C THR A 292 3.76 3.49 -23.18
N PHE A 293 3.55 2.21 -23.44
CA PHE A 293 4.04 1.56 -24.66
C PHE A 293 3.25 2.02 -25.89
N LYS A 294 3.96 2.40 -26.96
CA LYS A 294 3.38 2.99 -28.19
C LYS A 294 2.27 2.15 -28.84
N ASP A 295 2.39 0.83 -28.79
CA ASP A 295 1.46 -0.12 -29.40
C ASP A 295 0.37 -0.59 -28.43
N ARG A 296 0.32 0.00 -27.23
CA ARG A 296 -0.69 -0.25 -26.20
C ARG A 296 -1.66 0.93 -26.11
N GLU A 297 -2.50 0.96 -25.08
CA GLU A 297 -3.54 1.98 -24.96
C GLU A 297 -2.95 3.39 -24.92
N ARG A 298 -3.41 4.24 -25.84
CA ARG A 298 -2.84 5.59 -26.02
C ARG A 298 -3.27 6.52 -24.89
N TRP A 299 -2.28 7.10 -24.23
CA TRP A 299 -2.42 8.26 -23.33
C TRP A 299 -3.19 9.44 -23.97
N HIS A 300 -3.15 9.59 -25.30
CA HIS A 300 -3.71 10.74 -26.03
C HIS A 300 -5.20 10.65 -26.39
N GLU A 301 -5.81 9.48 -26.39
CA GLU A 301 -7.17 9.31 -26.95
C GLU A 301 -8.28 9.63 -25.95
N ILE A 302 -7.95 9.88 -24.68
CA ILE A 302 -8.92 10.16 -23.63
C ILE A 302 -8.46 11.36 -22.81
N GLY A 303 -8.65 12.55 -23.38
CA GLY A 303 -8.88 13.82 -22.69
C GLY A 303 -8.07 14.15 -21.42
N SER A 304 -6.78 13.78 -21.35
CA SER A 304 -5.95 14.09 -20.18
C SER A 304 -5.58 15.59 -20.14
N PRO A 305 -5.84 16.31 -19.04
CA PRO A 305 -5.43 17.71 -18.86
C PRO A 305 -3.91 17.91 -19.00
N PHE A 306 -3.11 16.89 -18.71
CA PHE A 306 -1.64 16.93 -18.72
C PHE A 306 -1.01 17.34 -20.07
N LEU A 307 -1.74 17.18 -21.18
CA LEU A 307 -1.26 17.53 -22.52
C LEU A 307 -1.84 18.82 -23.09
N LYS A 308 -2.73 19.50 -22.38
CA LYS A 308 -3.24 20.81 -22.80
C LYS A 308 -2.22 21.95 -22.62
N GLY A 309 -0.92 21.64 -22.49
CA GLY A 309 0.13 22.66 -22.38
C GLY A 309 0.04 23.52 -21.12
N GLU A 310 -0.79 23.14 -20.15
CA GLU A 310 -0.78 23.73 -18.82
C GLU A 310 0.42 23.14 -18.09
N LEU A 311 1.57 23.80 -18.31
CA LEU A 311 2.75 23.72 -17.46
C LEU A 311 2.30 23.63 -16.00
N TRP A 312 2.91 22.69 -15.28
CA TRP A 312 2.97 22.62 -13.83
C TRP A 312 2.66 23.99 -13.19
N PRO A 313 1.60 24.15 -12.37
CA PRO A 313 1.45 25.36 -11.60
C PRO A 313 2.60 25.36 -10.59
N LEU A 314 3.70 26.01 -10.96
CA LEU A 314 4.66 26.54 -10.00
C LEU A 314 3.81 27.35 -9.03
N THR A 315 3.72 26.82 -7.82
CA THR A 315 3.00 27.33 -6.66
C THR A 315 2.84 28.85 -6.70
N GLY A 316 1.60 29.34 -6.56
CA GLY A 316 1.21 30.74 -6.62
C GLY A 316 2.03 31.70 -5.74
N ARG A 317 3.17 32.12 -6.28
CA ARG A 317 3.80 33.41 -6.00
C ARG A 317 4.10 34.03 -7.36
N GLU A 318 3.53 35.19 -7.61
CA GLU A 318 3.82 36.01 -8.79
C GLU A 318 5.34 36.14 -8.93
N VAL A 319 5.90 35.51 -9.95
CA VAL A 319 7.25 35.80 -10.41
C VAL A 319 7.10 37.01 -11.31
N GLY A 320 7.55 38.17 -10.83
CA GLY A 320 7.54 39.41 -11.60
C GLY A 320 8.35 39.30 -12.90
N PRO A 321 8.15 40.22 -13.86
CA PRO A 321 8.65 40.13 -15.23
C PRO A 321 10.19 40.11 -15.40
N ASP A 322 10.96 40.20 -14.32
CA ASP A 322 12.42 40.34 -14.38
C ASP A 322 13.20 39.02 -14.38
N LEU A 323 12.55 37.85 -14.26
CA LEU A 323 13.24 36.54 -14.29
C LEU A 323 13.17 35.80 -15.64
N LEU A 324 12.39 36.30 -16.60
CA LEU A 324 12.26 35.65 -17.92
C LEU A 324 13.43 35.96 -18.88
N LEU A 325 14.30 36.92 -18.53
CA LEU A 325 15.42 37.37 -19.36
C LEU A 325 16.71 36.55 -19.18
N VAL A 326 16.82 35.70 -18.15
CA VAL A 326 18.09 34.98 -17.86
C VAL A 326 18.21 33.64 -18.59
N LEU A 327 17.15 33.15 -19.23
CA LEU A 327 17.18 31.85 -19.94
C LEU A 327 17.19 31.97 -21.48
N ILE A 328 17.14 33.18 -22.03
CA ILE A 328 17.16 33.40 -23.49
C ILE A 328 18.55 33.87 -23.97
N GLU A 329 19.35 34.55 -23.14
CA GLU A 329 20.69 35.03 -23.56
C GLU A 329 21.76 33.93 -23.65
N THR A 330 21.63 32.80 -22.95
CA THR A 330 22.61 31.69 -23.04
C THR A 330 22.43 30.76 -24.24
N ALA A 331 21.39 30.94 -25.06
CA ALA A 331 21.17 30.14 -26.27
C ALA A 331 21.68 30.82 -27.56
N GLU A 332 21.89 32.15 -27.55
CA GLU A 332 22.34 32.89 -28.73
C GLU A 332 23.87 33.10 -28.82
N GLU A 333 24.63 32.86 -27.74
CA GLU A 333 26.11 32.96 -27.77
C GLU A 333 26.84 31.68 -28.26
N GLY A 334 26.11 30.58 -28.48
CA GLY A 334 26.69 29.30 -28.94
C GLY A 334 26.97 29.18 -30.45
N HIS A 335 26.57 30.17 -31.26
CA HIS A 335 26.76 30.18 -32.72
C HIS A 335 27.66 31.32 -33.19
N LYS A 336 28.94 31.30 -32.79
CA LYS A 336 30.01 32.02 -33.52
C LYS A 336 31.23 31.13 -33.72
N THR A 337 31.30 30.59 -34.94
CA THR A 337 32.51 30.42 -35.79
C THR A 337 33.85 30.15 -35.08
N VAL A 338 34.35 28.91 -35.23
CA VAL A 338 35.79 28.63 -35.22
C VAL A 338 36.22 28.43 -36.68
N GLU A 339 36.77 29.47 -37.29
CA GLU A 339 37.62 29.39 -38.49
C GLU A 339 39.02 29.88 -38.13
N GLY A 340 40.01 28.99 -38.27
CA GLY A 340 41.44 29.27 -38.52
C GLY A 340 42.27 29.94 -37.41
N PRO A 341 43.61 29.82 -37.45
CA PRO A 341 44.46 29.47 -38.59
C PRO A 341 44.87 27.99 -38.72
#